data_AF-A0A966CFM6-F1
#
_entry.id   AF-A0A966CFM6-F1
#
_cell.length_a   1.000
_cell.length_b   1.000
_cell.length_c   1.000
_cell.angle_alpha   90.00
_cell.angle_beta   90.00
_cell.angle_gamma   90.00
#
_symmetry.space_group_name_H-M   'P 1'
#
loop_
_entity.id
_entity.type
_entity.pdbx_description
1 polymer ?
#
loop_
_entity_poly.entity_id
_entity_poly.type
_entity_poly.pdbx_seq_one_letter_code
_entity_poly.pdbx_strand_id
1 'polypeptide(L)'
;MKNKNSLWNFKDLLIKKIKEQGGWVNSHVHADRAFTITPKKLDIYEKYVLEQKWDIVDEVKINATVDDYYRRVSQAIELMISQGVTAVGSFIDIDPVCEDHAINGALKAREKYKKVIQIKFINQTLKGVIEPKARYWFDKGAPLVDIIGGLPRRDERDYGKGKEHLDILLSTAKKYNKLV
;
A
#
# COMPACT_ATOMS: atom_id res chain seq x y z
N MET A 1 55.46 7.58 -8.02
CA MET A 1 54.27 6.71 -7.85
C MET A 1 53.32 7.38 -6.87
N LYS A 2 52.24 8.01 -7.34
CA LYS A 2 51.26 8.65 -6.44
C LYS A 2 50.33 7.59 -5.87
N ASN A 3 50.43 7.36 -4.56
CA ASN A 3 49.49 6.56 -3.79
C ASN A 3 48.09 7.18 -3.94
N LYS A 4 47.26 6.60 -4.81
CA LYS A 4 45.83 6.89 -4.85
C LYS A 4 45.20 6.21 -3.64
N ASN A 5 45.36 6.81 -2.46
CA ASN A 5 44.43 6.54 -1.37
C ASN A 5 43.05 6.89 -1.91
N SER A 6 42.26 5.89 -2.33
CA SER A 6 40.87 6.12 -2.67
C SER A 6 40.23 6.64 -1.39
N LEU A 7 39.87 7.93 -1.38
CA LEU A 7 39.08 8.51 -0.30
C LEU A 7 37.78 7.72 -0.23
N TRP A 8 37.73 6.76 0.68
CA TRP A 8 36.49 6.09 1.01
C TRP A 8 35.61 7.13 1.71
N ASN A 9 34.32 7.13 1.38
CA ASN A 9 33.33 7.82 2.19
C ASN A 9 32.34 6.80 2.73
N PHE A 10 31.78 7.12 3.89
CA PHE A 10 30.87 6.23 4.60
C PHE A 10 29.61 5.89 3.79
N LYS A 11 29.10 6.83 2.99
CA LYS A 11 27.90 6.65 2.16
C LYS A 11 28.09 5.56 1.12
N ASP A 12 29.21 5.55 0.40
CA ASP A 12 29.48 4.55 -0.63
C ASP A 12 29.67 3.15 -0.03
N LEU A 13 30.33 3.06 1.12
CA LEU A 13 30.47 1.81 1.87
C LEU A 13 29.10 1.28 2.29
N LEU A 14 28.23 2.14 2.85
CA LEU A 14 26.89 1.78 3.29
C LEU A 14 26.03 1.32 2.11
N ILE A 15 25.98 2.08 1.01
CA ILE A 15 25.21 1.73 -0.19
C ILE A 15 25.68 0.40 -0.76
N LYS A 16 27.00 0.17 -0.82
CA LYS A 16 27.55 -1.12 -1.27
C LYS A 16 27.08 -2.26 -0.37
N LYS A 17 27.16 -2.10 0.95
CA LYS A 17 26.72 -3.12 1.92
C LYS A 17 25.24 -3.43 1.80
N ILE A 18 24.40 -2.42 1.57
CA ILE A 18 22.96 -2.60 1.36
C ILE A 18 22.69 -3.39 0.08
N LYS A 19 23.37 -3.06 -1.02
CA LYS A 19 23.27 -3.82 -2.27
C LYS A 19 23.73 -5.28 -2.11
N GLU A 20 24.83 -5.51 -1.38
CA GLU A 20 25.30 -6.87 -1.04
C GLU A 20 24.28 -7.66 -0.22
N GLN A 21 23.47 -7.00 0.61
CA GLN A 21 22.38 -7.61 1.40
C GLN A 21 21.04 -7.70 0.63
N GLY A 22 21.05 -7.45 -0.67
CA GLY A 22 19.87 -7.62 -1.52
C GLY A 22 19.08 -6.35 -1.80
N GLY A 23 19.58 -5.17 -1.44
CA GLY A 23 19.00 -3.87 -1.81
C GLY A 23 18.03 -3.28 -0.77
N TRP A 24 17.30 -2.25 -1.19
CA TRP A 24 16.36 -1.54 -0.30
C TRP A 24 15.00 -2.24 -0.25
N VAL A 25 14.37 -2.20 0.91
CA VAL A 25 12.99 -2.67 1.11
C VAL A 25 12.12 -1.48 1.47
N ASN A 26 11.06 -1.26 0.68
CA ASN A 26 9.99 -0.35 1.08
C ASN A 26 8.85 -1.16 1.71
N SER A 27 8.82 -1.28 3.03
CA SER A 27 7.84 -2.11 3.72
C SER A 27 6.44 -1.51 3.82
N HIS A 28 6.25 -0.23 3.45
CA HIS A 28 4.96 0.45 3.56
C HIS A 28 4.78 1.53 2.50
N VAL A 29 3.84 1.32 1.58
CA VAL A 29 3.37 2.35 0.64
C VAL A 29 1.89 2.17 0.31
N HIS A 30 1.23 3.23 -0.17
CA HIS A 30 -0.10 3.15 -0.80
C HIS A 30 0.05 3.42 -2.30
N ALA A 31 0.50 2.41 -3.06
CA ALA A 31 0.82 2.56 -4.48
C ALA A 31 -0.43 2.77 -5.36
N ASP A 32 -1.58 2.26 -4.92
CA ASP A 32 -2.90 2.44 -5.54
C ASP A 32 -3.33 3.91 -5.58
N ARG A 33 -2.92 4.69 -4.58
CA ARG A 33 -3.23 6.13 -4.46
C ARG A 33 -2.06 7.05 -4.82
N ALA A 34 -0.94 6.50 -5.28
CA ALA A 34 0.23 7.27 -5.69
C ALA A 34 -0.10 8.22 -6.86
N PHE A 35 0.59 9.36 -6.92
CA PHE A 35 0.50 10.37 -7.99
C PHE A 35 -0.89 10.99 -8.19
N THR A 36 -1.67 11.11 -7.13
CA THR A 36 -3.05 11.66 -7.17
C THR A 36 -3.16 13.11 -6.67
N ILE A 37 -2.07 13.67 -6.13
CA ILE A 37 -1.98 15.06 -5.69
C ILE A 37 -1.90 15.98 -6.90
N THR A 38 -2.70 17.05 -6.89
CA THR A 38 -2.65 18.15 -7.88
C THR A 38 -2.57 19.48 -7.14
N PRO A 39 -2.08 20.57 -7.79
CA PRO A 39 -2.02 21.89 -7.16
C PRO A 39 -3.36 22.36 -6.59
N LYS A 40 -4.48 22.06 -7.26
CA LYS A 40 -5.84 22.40 -6.79
C LYS A 40 -6.24 21.68 -5.50
N LYS A 41 -5.66 20.50 -5.24
CA LYS A 41 -5.95 19.69 -4.05
C LYS A 41 -5.00 19.97 -2.88
N LEU A 42 -4.01 20.87 -3.01
CA LEU A 42 -3.07 21.17 -1.92
C LEU A 42 -3.75 21.76 -0.68
N ASP A 43 -4.77 22.58 -0.90
CA ASP A 43 -5.66 23.15 0.12
C ASP A 43 -6.20 22.08 1.09
N ILE A 44 -6.55 20.91 0.55
CA ILE A 44 -7.13 19.81 1.33
C ILE A 44 -6.11 19.28 2.33
N TYR A 45 -4.83 19.26 1.92
CA TYR A 45 -3.77 18.71 2.74
C TYR A 45 -3.38 19.64 3.89
N GLU A 46 -3.56 20.95 3.71
CA GLU A 46 -3.34 21.97 4.73
C GLU A 46 -4.50 22.03 5.74
N LYS A 47 -5.75 21.91 5.27
CA LYS A 47 -6.94 22.18 6.08
C LYS A 47 -7.47 20.98 6.88
N TYR A 48 -7.28 19.76 6.39
CA TYR A 48 -7.94 18.58 6.97
C TYR A 48 -6.96 17.64 7.68
N VAL A 49 -7.40 17.08 8.81
CA VAL A 49 -6.64 16.07 9.58
C VAL A 49 -6.78 14.67 8.96
N LEU A 50 -5.95 13.72 9.39
CA LEU A 50 -5.90 12.36 8.83
C LEU A 50 -7.27 11.66 8.80
N GLU A 51 -8.03 11.73 9.89
CA GLU A 51 -9.32 11.04 9.99
C GLU A 51 -10.35 11.62 9.01
N GLN A 52 -10.29 12.93 8.72
CA GLN A 52 -11.14 13.58 7.70
C GLN A 52 -10.71 13.19 6.28
N LYS A 53 -9.40 13.03 6.05
CA LYS A 53 -8.84 12.63 4.75
C LYS A 53 -9.24 11.22 4.31
N TRP A 54 -9.67 10.33 5.22
CA TRP A 54 -10.17 9.00 4.87
C TRP A 54 -11.45 9.02 4.03
N ASP A 55 -12.23 10.09 4.12
CA ASP A 55 -13.44 10.26 3.33
C ASP A 55 -13.18 11.11 2.08
N ILE A 56 -12.29 12.11 2.18
CA ILE A 56 -11.94 12.98 1.04
C ILE A 56 -11.25 12.20 -0.09
N VAL A 57 -10.50 11.15 0.25
CA VAL A 57 -9.80 10.33 -0.75
C VAL A 57 -10.75 9.51 -1.63
N ASP A 58 -12.03 9.40 -1.28
CA ASP A 58 -13.02 8.68 -2.09
C ASP A 58 -13.20 9.28 -3.49
N GLU A 59 -13.00 10.59 -3.65
CA GLU A 59 -13.04 11.24 -4.97
C GLU A 59 -12.02 10.67 -5.95
N VAL A 60 -10.87 10.21 -5.43
CA VAL A 60 -9.81 9.58 -6.24
C VAL A 60 -10.19 8.16 -6.63
N LYS A 61 -11.10 7.53 -5.87
CA LYS A 61 -11.47 6.13 -6.03
C LYS A 61 -12.68 5.93 -6.94
N ILE A 62 -13.71 6.75 -6.77
CA ILE A 62 -15.06 6.48 -7.29
C ILE A 62 -15.13 6.37 -8.82
N ASN A 63 -14.25 7.09 -9.52
CA ASN A 63 -14.20 7.10 -10.99
C ASN A 63 -12.96 6.37 -11.54
N ALA A 64 -12.14 5.78 -10.68
CA ALA A 64 -10.91 5.13 -11.12
C ALA A 64 -11.20 3.72 -11.64
N THR A 65 -10.77 3.47 -12.88
CA THR A 65 -10.84 2.14 -13.49
C THR A 65 -9.71 1.25 -13.00
N VAL A 66 -9.82 -0.06 -13.24
CA VAL A 66 -8.74 -1.04 -13.04
C VAL A 66 -7.44 -0.58 -13.72
N ASP A 67 -7.52 -0.03 -14.93
CA ASP A 67 -6.35 0.42 -15.68
C ASP A 67 -5.74 1.71 -15.10
N ASP A 68 -6.54 2.58 -14.47
CA ASP A 68 -6.02 3.74 -13.74
C ASP A 68 -5.24 3.33 -12.49
N TYR A 69 -5.70 2.30 -11.77
CA TYR A 69 -4.94 1.72 -10.66
C TYR A 69 -3.68 1.02 -11.14
N TYR A 70 -3.78 0.20 -12.19
CA TYR A 70 -2.62 -0.44 -12.80
C TYR A 70 -1.54 0.57 -13.21
N ARG A 71 -1.92 1.68 -13.85
CA ARG A 71 -1.01 2.75 -14.25
C ARG A 71 -0.29 3.37 -13.05
N ARG A 72 -1.03 3.75 -11.99
CA ARG A 72 -0.47 4.35 -10.77
C ARG A 72 0.47 3.40 -10.04
N VAL A 73 0.03 2.16 -9.81
CA VAL A 73 0.85 1.14 -9.14
C VAL A 73 2.11 0.85 -9.95
N SER A 74 1.99 0.73 -11.27
CA SER A 74 3.13 0.53 -12.18
C SER A 74 4.14 1.66 -12.09
N GLN A 75 3.68 2.91 -12.15
CA GLN A 75 4.54 4.09 -12.04
C GLN A 75 5.26 4.14 -10.68
N ALA A 76 4.58 3.78 -9.59
CA ALA A 76 5.19 3.74 -8.27
C ALA A 76 6.27 2.66 -8.18
N ILE A 77 5.98 1.46 -8.72
CA ILE A 77 6.93 0.34 -8.78
C ILE A 77 8.16 0.70 -9.62
N GLU A 78 7.98 1.28 -10.80
CA GLU A 78 9.08 1.70 -11.68
C GLU A 78 9.99 2.73 -11.01
N LEU A 79 9.40 3.69 -10.30
CA LEU A 79 10.16 4.68 -9.52
C LEU A 79 10.98 3.99 -8.42
N MET A 80 10.39 3.07 -7.66
CA MET A 80 11.09 2.31 -6.62
C MET A 80 12.24 1.47 -7.20
N ILE A 81 12.02 0.79 -8.33
CA ILE A 81 13.07 0.05 -9.04
C ILE A 81 14.22 0.98 -9.43
N SER A 82 13.92 2.17 -9.97
CA SER A 82 14.95 3.14 -10.36
C SER A 82 15.82 3.62 -9.18
N GLN A 83 15.28 3.54 -7.96
CA GLN A 83 15.96 3.89 -6.71
C GLN A 83 16.71 2.70 -6.06
N GLY A 84 16.65 1.52 -6.67
CA GLY A 84 17.29 0.30 -6.17
C GLY A 84 16.51 -0.44 -5.10
N VAL A 85 15.19 -0.23 -5.02
CA VAL A 85 14.30 -1.04 -4.18
C VAL A 85 14.10 -2.41 -4.83
N THR A 86 14.24 -3.45 -4.03
CA THR A 86 14.16 -4.86 -4.47
C THR A 86 12.97 -5.60 -3.89
N ALA A 87 12.35 -5.05 -2.84
CA ALA A 87 11.09 -5.54 -2.30
C ALA A 87 10.18 -4.41 -1.83
N VAL A 88 8.87 -4.56 -2.01
CA VAL A 88 7.85 -3.61 -1.57
C VAL A 88 6.64 -4.29 -0.93
N GLY A 89 6.17 -3.74 0.19
CA GLY A 89 4.86 -3.97 0.77
C GLY A 89 3.93 -2.79 0.49
N SER A 90 2.88 -3.02 -0.32
CA SER A 90 1.89 -1.99 -0.63
C SER A 90 0.52 -2.32 -0.05
N PHE A 91 -0.02 -1.34 0.67
CA PHE A 91 -1.43 -1.30 1.06
C PHE A 91 -2.27 -0.90 -0.14
N ILE A 92 -3.30 -1.67 -0.43
CA ILE A 92 -4.21 -1.51 -1.58
C ILE A 92 -5.64 -1.45 -1.05
N ASP A 93 -6.36 -0.40 -1.40
CA ASP A 93 -7.75 -0.22 -1.00
C ASP A 93 -8.63 -1.34 -1.59
N ILE A 94 -9.46 -1.95 -0.75
CA ILE A 94 -10.53 -2.88 -1.15
C ILE A 94 -11.73 -2.58 -0.26
N ASP A 95 -12.66 -1.78 -0.76
CA ASP A 95 -13.72 -1.17 0.02
C ASP A 95 -14.96 -0.89 -0.84
N PRO A 96 -16.09 -0.44 -0.25
CA PRO A 96 -17.31 -0.15 -1.01
C PRO A 96 -17.21 0.96 -2.08
N VAL A 97 -16.11 1.72 -2.11
CA VAL A 97 -15.93 2.84 -3.05
C VAL A 97 -15.16 2.39 -4.30
N CYS A 98 -14.05 1.68 -4.12
CA CYS A 98 -13.25 1.17 -5.24
C CYS A 98 -13.55 -0.28 -5.61
N GLU A 99 -14.37 -0.97 -4.82
CA GLU A 99 -14.69 -2.37 -5.01
C GLU A 99 -13.40 -3.22 -5.05
N ASP A 100 -13.23 -4.08 -6.05
CA ASP A 100 -12.00 -4.81 -6.30
C ASP A 100 -11.10 -4.19 -7.39
N HIS A 101 -11.46 -2.99 -7.90
CA HIS A 101 -10.76 -2.39 -9.03
C HIS A 101 -9.27 -2.13 -8.72
N ALA A 102 -8.99 -1.63 -7.51
CA ALA A 102 -7.64 -1.30 -7.08
C ALA A 102 -6.75 -2.53 -6.95
N ILE A 103 -7.25 -3.60 -6.30
CA ILE A 103 -6.50 -4.85 -6.18
C ILE A 103 -6.31 -5.55 -7.52
N ASN A 104 -7.32 -5.54 -8.40
CA ASN A 104 -7.18 -6.10 -9.75
C ASN A 104 -6.12 -5.35 -10.58
N GLY A 105 -6.08 -4.02 -10.48
CA GLY A 105 -5.03 -3.20 -11.11
C GLY A 105 -3.64 -3.47 -10.53
N ALA A 106 -3.56 -3.61 -9.20
CA ALA A 106 -2.30 -3.92 -8.51
C ALA A 106 -1.78 -5.33 -8.86
N LEU A 107 -2.65 -6.33 -8.94
CA LEU A 107 -2.31 -7.70 -9.36
C LEU A 107 -1.76 -7.72 -10.79
N LYS A 108 -2.37 -6.97 -11.72
CA LYS A 108 -1.86 -6.79 -13.09
C LYS A 108 -0.46 -6.18 -13.10
N ALA A 109 -0.21 -5.18 -12.24
CA ALA A 109 1.13 -4.59 -12.10
C ALA A 109 2.13 -5.60 -11.51
N ARG A 110 1.76 -6.33 -10.46
CA ARG A 110 2.61 -7.37 -9.87
C ARG A 110 3.03 -8.42 -10.90
N GLU A 111 2.11 -8.89 -11.74
CA GLU A 111 2.43 -9.86 -12.79
C GLU A 111 3.48 -9.33 -13.78
N LYS A 112 3.40 -8.05 -14.15
CA LYS A 112 4.38 -7.39 -15.03
C LYS A 112 5.78 -7.31 -14.40
N TYR A 113 5.88 -6.97 -13.11
CA TYR A 113 7.17 -6.66 -12.47
C TYR A 113 7.73 -7.77 -11.56
N LYS A 114 7.04 -8.90 -11.37
CA LYS A 114 7.45 -9.98 -10.43
C LYS A 114 8.84 -10.56 -10.66
N LYS A 115 9.40 -10.41 -11.87
CA LYS A 115 10.77 -10.85 -12.20
C LYS A 115 11.86 -9.85 -11.79
N VAL A 116 11.48 -8.63 -11.42
CA VAL A 116 12.40 -7.50 -11.17
C VAL A 116 12.37 -7.06 -9.71
N ILE A 117 11.20 -7.11 -9.06
CA ILE A 117 10.99 -6.68 -7.68
C ILE A 117 10.00 -7.62 -6.98
N GLN A 118 10.25 -7.90 -5.70
CA GLN A 118 9.31 -8.65 -4.87
C GLN A 118 8.18 -7.73 -4.40
N ILE A 119 6.93 -8.14 -4.61
CA ILE A 119 5.76 -7.30 -4.29
C ILE A 119 4.81 -8.08 -3.39
N LYS A 120 4.49 -7.48 -2.24
CA LYS A 120 3.49 -7.96 -1.30
C LYS A 120 2.36 -6.96 -1.20
N PHE A 121 1.13 -7.46 -1.27
CA PHE A 121 -0.06 -6.65 -1.09
C PHE A 121 -0.70 -6.87 0.27
N ILE A 122 -1.17 -5.78 0.84
CA ILE A 122 -1.89 -5.71 2.10
C ILE A 122 -3.21 -5.00 1.81
N ASN A 123 -4.36 -5.50 2.27
CA ASN A 123 -5.61 -4.78 2.06
C ASN A 123 -5.71 -3.59 3.02
N GLN A 124 -6.15 -2.44 2.50
CA GLN A 124 -6.42 -1.24 3.28
C GLN A 124 -7.94 -1.08 3.47
N THR A 125 -8.38 -0.91 4.71
CA THR A 125 -9.81 -0.92 5.09
C THR A 125 -10.30 0.46 5.53
N LEU A 126 -10.22 1.46 4.64
CA LEU A 126 -10.60 2.85 4.96
C LEU A 126 -12.07 3.02 5.39
N LYS A 127 -12.93 2.07 5.04
CA LYS A 127 -14.36 2.04 5.41
C LYS A 127 -14.68 1.07 6.55
N GLY A 128 -13.66 0.56 7.24
CA GLY A 128 -13.80 -0.41 8.32
C GLY A 128 -14.02 -1.83 7.79
N VAL A 129 -14.35 -2.75 8.69
CA VAL A 129 -14.62 -4.16 8.39
C VAL A 129 -15.88 -4.69 9.08
N ILE A 130 -16.63 -3.84 9.79
CA ILE A 130 -17.82 -4.24 10.57
C ILE A 130 -19.11 -3.99 9.78
N GLU A 131 -19.27 -2.81 9.18
CA GLU A 131 -20.47 -2.47 8.41
C GLU A 131 -20.68 -3.47 7.25
N PRO A 132 -21.90 -3.97 6.99
CA PRO A 132 -22.14 -5.06 6.04
C PRO A 132 -21.49 -4.93 4.66
N LYS A 133 -21.52 -3.74 4.04
CA LYS A 133 -20.88 -3.52 2.73
C LYS A 133 -19.36 -3.49 2.85
N ALA A 134 -18.83 -2.85 3.88
CA ALA A 134 -17.40 -2.84 4.14
C ALA A 134 -16.87 -4.26 4.42
N ARG A 135 -17.61 -5.02 5.23
CA ARG A 135 -17.33 -6.42 5.54
C ARG A 135 -17.31 -7.30 4.30
N TYR A 136 -18.30 -7.13 3.41
CA TYR A 136 -18.36 -7.87 2.15
C TYR A 136 -17.11 -7.68 1.30
N TRP A 137 -16.65 -6.43 1.12
CA TRP A 137 -15.46 -6.14 0.33
C TRP A 137 -14.16 -6.59 1.02
N PHE A 138 -14.08 -6.46 2.35
CA PHE A 138 -12.97 -7.03 3.12
C PHE A 138 -12.87 -8.55 2.92
N ASP A 139 -13.97 -9.29 3.09
CA ASP A 139 -14.00 -10.75 2.94
C ASP A 139 -13.65 -11.18 1.50
N LYS A 140 -14.09 -10.42 0.49
CA LYS A 140 -13.70 -10.64 -0.91
C LYS A 140 -12.23 -10.34 -1.20
N GLY A 141 -11.68 -9.30 -0.57
CA GLY A 141 -10.29 -8.87 -0.75
C GLY A 141 -9.27 -9.75 -0.02
N ALA A 142 -9.64 -10.28 1.15
CA ALA A 142 -8.79 -11.10 1.99
C ALA A 142 -8.06 -12.24 1.26
N PRO A 143 -8.68 -13.05 0.38
CA PRO A 143 -7.96 -14.08 -0.38
C PRO A 143 -6.97 -13.51 -1.42
N LEU A 144 -7.15 -12.28 -1.90
CA LEU A 144 -6.38 -11.69 -3.01
C LEU A 144 -5.04 -11.06 -2.59
N VAL A 145 -4.90 -10.72 -1.30
CA VAL A 145 -3.70 -10.07 -0.73
C VAL A 145 -2.73 -11.07 -0.10
N ASP A 146 -1.48 -10.69 0.14
CA ASP A 146 -0.50 -11.55 0.81
C ASP A 146 -0.61 -11.48 2.34
N ILE A 147 -1.01 -10.32 2.87
CA ILE A 147 -1.09 -9.99 4.30
C ILE A 147 -2.46 -9.35 4.56
N ILE A 148 -3.10 -9.68 5.67
CA ILE A 148 -4.36 -9.07 6.09
C ILE A 148 -4.06 -7.74 6.78
N GLY A 149 -4.42 -6.63 6.16
CA GLY A 149 -4.33 -5.30 6.75
C GLY A 149 -5.65 -4.82 7.35
N GLY A 150 -5.57 -3.67 8.01
CA GLY A 150 -6.70 -3.08 8.70
C GLY A 150 -6.53 -1.61 9.07
N LEU A 151 -7.61 -1.04 9.58
CA LEU A 151 -7.66 0.30 10.16
C LEU A 151 -8.62 0.28 11.37
N PRO A 152 -8.22 -0.31 12.51
CA PRO A 152 -9.08 -0.43 13.69
C PRO A 152 -9.67 0.91 14.17
N ARG A 153 -8.91 1.99 13.98
CA ARG A 153 -9.32 3.35 14.32
C ARG A 153 -10.58 3.80 13.57
N ARG A 154 -10.85 3.26 12.37
CA ARG A 154 -12.07 3.58 11.61
C ARG A 154 -13.32 3.08 12.32
N ASP A 155 -13.35 1.79 12.66
CA ASP A 155 -14.49 1.18 13.37
C ASP A 155 -14.55 1.61 14.85
N GLU A 156 -13.42 1.98 15.45
CA GLU A 156 -13.41 2.65 16.76
C GLU A 156 -14.10 4.01 16.70
N ARG A 157 -13.77 4.84 15.71
CA ARG A 157 -14.36 6.17 15.53
C ARG A 157 -15.85 6.08 15.22
N ASP A 158 -16.23 5.20 14.30
CA ASP A 158 -17.61 5.14 13.79
C ASP A 158 -18.55 4.39 14.76
N TYR A 159 -18.04 3.40 15.51
CA TYR A 159 -18.88 2.50 16.31
C TYR A 159 -18.35 2.19 17.72
N GLY A 160 -17.17 2.67 18.12
CA GLY A 160 -16.52 2.28 19.39
C GLY A 160 -16.06 0.82 19.41
N LYS A 161 -15.77 0.24 18.24
CA LYS A 161 -15.58 -1.21 18.04
C LYS A 161 -14.21 -1.57 17.44
N GLY A 162 -13.15 -0.85 17.78
CA GLY A 162 -11.79 -1.13 17.31
C GLY A 162 -11.27 -2.51 17.72
N LYS A 163 -11.74 -3.05 18.86
CA LYS A 163 -11.42 -4.42 19.29
C LYS A 163 -12.05 -5.47 18.38
N GLU A 164 -13.34 -5.31 18.05
CA GLU A 164 -14.06 -6.21 17.14
C GLU A 164 -13.40 -6.21 15.75
N HIS A 165 -12.93 -5.05 15.28
CA HIS A 165 -12.13 -4.95 14.06
C HIS A 165 -10.89 -5.86 14.12
N LEU A 166 -10.09 -5.78 15.20
CA LEU A 166 -8.89 -6.62 15.37
C LEU A 166 -9.24 -8.11 15.39
N ASP A 167 -10.31 -8.50 16.09
CA ASP A 167 -10.78 -9.89 16.12
C ASP A 167 -11.12 -10.40 14.71
N ILE A 168 -11.74 -9.56 13.87
CA ILE A 168 -12.04 -9.87 12.46
C ILE A 168 -10.75 -10.05 11.66
N LEU A 169 -9.75 -9.16 11.80
CA LEU A 169 -8.48 -9.28 11.07
C LEU A 169 -7.75 -10.58 11.43
N LEU A 170 -7.56 -10.82 12.73
CA LEU A 170 -6.81 -11.97 13.23
C LEU A 170 -7.51 -13.30 12.88
N SER A 171 -8.84 -13.35 13.00
CA SER A 171 -9.62 -14.54 12.61
C SER A 171 -9.53 -14.81 11.11
N THR A 172 -9.54 -13.75 10.30
CA THR A 172 -9.42 -13.86 8.84
C THR A 172 -8.02 -14.31 8.42
N ALA A 173 -6.99 -13.74 9.04
CA ALA A 173 -5.61 -14.15 8.82
C ALA A 173 -5.39 -15.62 9.20
N LYS A 174 -5.95 -16.07 10.33
CA LYS A 174 -5.94 -17.49 10.73
C LYS A 174 -6.65 -18.37 9.70
N LYS A 175 -7.84 -17.97 9.23
CA LYS A 175 -8.61 -18.70 8.21
C LYS A 175 -7.83 -18.91 6.92
N TYR A 176 -7.09 -17.89 6.46
CA TYR A 176 -6.34 -17.95 5.21
C TYR A 176 -4.85 -18.30 5.38
N ASN A 177 -4.40 -18.56 6.61
CA ASN A 177 -2.98 -18.76 6.95
C ASN A 177 -2.07 -17.63 6.44
N LYS A 178 -2.45 -16.38 6.73
CA LYS A 178 -1.74 -15.16 6.32
C LYS A 178 -1.21 -14.41 7.53
N LEU A 179 -0.25 -13.51 7.29
CA LEU A 179 0.21 -12.54 8.28
C LEU A 179 -0.83 -11.43 8.49
N VAL A 180 -0.67 -10.66 9.57
CA VAL A 180 -1.37 -9.40 9.87
C VAL A 180 -0.35 -8.31 10.09
#